data_AF-A0A3A4TS31-F1
#
_entry.id   AF-A0A3A4TS31-F1
#
_cell.length_a   1.000
_cell.length_b   1.000
_cell.length_c   1.000
_cell.angle_alpha   90.00
_cell.angle_beta   90.00
_cell.angle_gamma   90.00
#
_symmetry.space_group_name_H-M   'P 1'
#
loop_
_entity.id
_entity.type
_entity.pdbx_description
1 polymer ?
#
loop_
_entity_poly.entity_id
_entity_poly.type
_entity_poly.pdbx_seq_one_letter_code
_entity_poly.pdbx_strand_id
1 'polypeptide(L)'
;MRNDRIMRRADVMDRFVHPDGGPIPTEAEVERKIESALAMRGIAIKHIIGSQKVFVNDSRWAIECDCGAGIACTPGIDHTTCVLCGNRYDVEWPDEEILQRIERTLLERPARLPRDVDARRVIAIRSWVPSQSIDDLEAETERVKELLRDRGRGAG
;
A
#
# COMPACT_ATOMS: atom_id res chain seq x y z
N MET A 1 -21.55 8.55 14.55
CA MET A 1 -21.21 7.37 13.73
C MET A 1 -19.89 6.82 14.24
N ARG A 2 -19.84 5.54 14.60
CA ARG A 2 -18.65 4.90 15.19
C ARG A 2 -17.62 4.70 14.06
N ASN A 3 -16.41 5.20 14.31
CA ASN A 3 -15.23 4.89 13.50
C ASN A 3 -14.92 3.41 13.69
N ASP A 4 -15.47 2.55 12.84
CA ASP A 4 -15.06 1.17 12.78
C ASP A 4 -13.61 1.14 12.29
N ARG A 5 -12.73 0.80 13.23
CA ARG A 5 -11.31 0.50 13.01
C ARG A 5 -11.23 -0.48 11.84
N ILE A 6 -10.88 0.02 10.66
CA ILE A 6 -10.31 -0.78 9.58
C ILE A 6 -9.11 -1.50 10.21
N MET A 7 -9.23 -2.81 10.47
CA MET A 7 -8.05 -3.63 10.74
C MET A 7 -7.31 -3.76 9.41
N ARG A 8 -6.27 -2.95 9.23
CA ARG A 8 -5.49 -2.90 8.00
C ARG A 8 -4.58 -4.11 7.97
N ARG A 9 -4.40 -4.75 6.81
CA ARG A 9 -3.37 -5.81 6.64
C ARG A 9 -1.96 -5.27 6.91
N ALA A 10 -1.76 -3.96 6.79
CA ALA A 10 -0.53 -3.33 7.22
C ALA A 10 -0.36 -3.23 8.75
N ASP A 11 -1.45 -3.13 9.53
CA ASP A 11 -1.38 -3.29 11.00
C ASP A 11 -1.12 -4.76 11.38
N VAL A 12 -1.42 -5.71 10.47
CA VAL A 12 -1.13 -7.12 10.63
C VAL A 12 0.34 -7.40 10.29
N MET A 13 0.89 -6.82 9.21
CA MET A 13 2.32 -6.94 8.85
C MET A 13 3.24 -6.15 9.82
N ASP A 14 2.86 -4.94 10.27
CA ASP A 14 3.59 -4.20 11.32
C ASP A 14 3.51 -4.89 12.70
N ARG A 15 2.46 -5.69 12.97
CA ARG A 15 2.39 -6.57 14.15
C ARG A 15 3.11 -7.90 13.96
N PHE A 16 3.50 -8.25 12.74
CA PHE A 16 4.27 -9.45 12.42
C PHE A 16 5.76 -9.19 12.20
N VAL A 17 6.19 -7.91 12.18
CA VAL A 17 7.47 -7.58 12.80
C VAL A 17 7.25 -7.83 14.29
N HIS A 18 7.68 -9.00 14.76
CA HIS A 18 7.75 -9.27 16.19
C HIS A 18 8.33 -8.01 16.87
N PRO A 19 7.68 -7.42 17.89
CA PRO A 19 8.32 -6.38 18.70
C PRO A 19 9.65 -6.88 19.32
N ASP A 20 9.88 -8.20 19.25
CA ASP A 20 11.00 -8.98 19.74
C ASP A 20 12.06 -9.30 18.66
N GLY A 21 11.89 -8.88 17.39
CA GLY A 21 12.85 -9.15 16.31
C GLY A 21 12.88 -10.59 15.79
N GLY A 22 11.79 -11.34 15.99
CA GLY A 22 11.59 -12.68 15.44
C GLY A 22 11.61 -12.73 13.90
N PRO A 23 11.74 -13.94 13.31
CA PRO A 23 11.88 -14.12 11.87
C PRO A 23 10.66 -13.59 11.12
N ILE A 24 10.90 -13.02 9.93
CA ILE A 24 9.85 -12.62 9.00
C ILE A 24 9.05 -13.89 8.65
N PRO A 25 7.71 -13.87 8.81
CA PRO A 25 6.90 -15.05 8.51
C PRO A 25 6.98 -15.40 7.02
N THR A 26 7.06 -16.70 6.74
CA THR A 26 6.97 -17.24 5.37
C THR A 26 5.58 -17.01 4.79
N GLU A 27 5.48 -17.03 3.46
CA GLU A 27 4.19 -16.93 2.75
C GLU A 27 3.18 -17.98 3.24
N ALA A 28 3.59 -19.24 3.33
CA ALA A 28 2.75 -20.33 3.82
C ALA A 28 2.27 -20.11 5.27
N GLU A 29 3.06 -19.46 6.14
CA GLU A 29 2.62 -19.09 7.49
C GLU A 29 1.58 -17.97 7.48
N VAL A 30 1.72 -16.99 6.60
CA VAL A 30 0.75 -15.91 6.42
C VAL A 30 -0.56 -16.47 5.86
N GLU A 31 -0.51 -17.33 4.85
CA GLU A 31 -1.69 -17.99 4.28
C GLU A 31 -2.44 -18.80 5.34
N ARG A 32 -1.74 -19.68 6.10
CA ARG A 32 -2.37 -20.46 7.17
C ARG A 32 -3.05 -19.59 8.23
N LYS A 33 -2.46 -18.45 8.58
CA LYS A 33 -3.05 -17.49 9.52
C LYS A 33 -4.32 -16.84 8.96
N ILE A 34 -4.32 -16.51 7.66
CA ILE A 34 -5.49 -15.96 6.97
C ILE A 34 -6.61 -17.01 6.92
N GLU A 35 -6.30 -18.23 6.50
CA GLU A 35 -7.25 -19.36 6.47
C GLU A 35 -7.86 -19.63 7.84
N SER A 36 -7.02 -19.70 8.88
CA SER A 36 -7.48 -19.90 10.26
C SER A 36 -8.40 -18.76 10.71
N ALA A 37 -8.03 -17.50 10.44
CA ALA A 37 -8.85 -16.34 10.79
C ALA A 37 -10.21 -16.33 10.07
N LEU A 38 -10.27 -16.76 8.81
CA LEU A 38 -11.49 -16.88 8.03
C LEU A 38 -12.36 -18.04 8.53
N ALA A 39 -11.75 -19.20 8.80
CA ALA A 39 -12.44 -20.37 9.34
C ALA A 39 -13.08 -20.08 10.71
N MET A 40 -12.38 -19.37 11.60
CA MET A 40 -12.93 -18.91 12.88
C MET A 40 -14.15 -17.99 12.74
N ARG A 41 -14.30 -17.34 11.58
CA ARG A 41 -15.44 -16.47 11.25
C ARG A 41 -16.52 -17.19 10.44
N GLY A 42 -16.34 -18.47 10.13
CA GLY A 42 -17.24 -19.24 9.25
C GLY A 42 -17.22 -18.75 7.80
N ILE A 43 -16.13 -18.13 7.36
CA ILE A 43 -15.97 -17.59 6.01
C ILE A 43 -15.14 -18.57 5.18
N ALA A 44 -15.72 -19.04 4.07
CA ALA A 44 -15.00 -19.85 3.10
C ALA A 44 -14.19 -18.97 2.13
N ILE A 45 -13.01 -19.46 1.72
CA ILE A 45 -12.24 -18.83 0.66
C ILE A 45 -12.93 -19.06 -0.68
N LYS A 46 -13.03 -17.99 -1.48
CA LYS A 46 -13.64 -18.01 -2.81
C LYS A 46 -12.63 -17.49 -3.81
N HIS A 47 -12.32 -18.29 -4.82
CA HIS A 47 -11.49 -17.83 -5.93
C HIS A 47 -12.34 -16.96 -6.84
N ILE A 48 -11.92 -15.72 -7.03
CA ILE A 48 -12.57 -14.80 -7.97
C ILE A 48 -11.94 -15.00 -9.33
N ILE A 49 -12.77 -15.09 -10.38
CA ILE A 49 -12.28 -15.13 -11.75
C ILE A 49 -11.86 -13.71 -12.12
N GLY A 50 -10.56 -13.48 -12.21
CA GLY A 50 -9.98 -12.20 -12.60
C GLY A 50 -8.80 -11.80 -11.72
N SER A 51 -7.95 -10.96 -12.28
CA SER A 51 -6.77 -10.40 -11.64
C SER A 51 -7.04 -8.97 -11.16
N GLN A 52 -6.30 -8.54 -10.14
CA GLN A 52 -6.34 -7.18 -9.61
C GLN A 52 -4.96 -6.54 -9.75
N LYS A 53 -4.92 -5.35 -10.35
CA LYS A 53 -3.69 -4.55 -10.46
C LYS A 53 -3.35 -3.93 -9.12
N VAL A 54 -2.09 -4.07 -8.71
CA VAL A 54 -1.62 -3.41 -7.49
C VAL A 54 -1.56 -1.90 -7.65
N PHE A 55 -1.75 -1.19 -6.55
CA PHE A 55 -1.45 0.23 -6.41
C PHE A 55 -0.57 0.44 -5.18
N VAL A 56 0.03 1.62 -5.04
CA VAL A 56 0.72 2.02 -3.82
C VAL A 56 -0.13 3.05 -3.09
N ASN A 57 -0.40 2.80 -1.81
CA ASN A 57 -1.02 3.79 -0.93
C ASN A 57 -0.15 4.01 0.30
N ASP A 58 0.35 5.23 0.47
CA ASP A 58 1.23 5.62 1.57
C ASP A 58 2.40 4.63 1.75
N SER A 59 3.15 4.42 0.66
CA SER A 59 4.29 3.50 0.59
C SER A 59 3.96 2.02 0.85
N ARG A 60 2.70 1.60 0.68
CA ARG A 60 2.29 0.19 0.80
C ARG A 60 1.64 -0.31 -0.48
N TRP A 61 2.15 -1.41 -1.02
CA TRP A 61 1.52 -2.14 -2.11
C TRP A 61 0.19 -2.75 -1.66
N ALA A 62 -0.85 -2.56 -2.45
CA ALA A 62 -2.18 -3.05 -2.13
C ALA A 62 -3.02 -3.30 -3.38
N ILE A 63 -4.08 -4.11 -3.22
CA ILE A 63 -5.22 -4.19 -4.14
C ILE A 63 -6.51 -3.80 -3.42
N GLU A 64 -7.55 -3.53 -4.19
CA GLU A 64 -8.90 -3.30 -3.67
C GLU A 64 -9.74 -4.57 -3.87
N CYS A 65 -10.43 -4.97 -2.81
CA CYS A 65 -11.41 -6.05 -2.85
C CYS A 65 -12.79 -5.49 -3.18
N ASP A 66 -13.62 -6.26 -3.88
CA ASP A 66 -15.01 -5.88 -4.23
C ASP A 66 -15.88 -5.56 -3.00
N CYS A 67 -15.51 -6.05 -1.82
CA CYS A 67 -16.19 -5.68 -0.56
C CYS A 67 -15.78 -4.28 -0.01
N GLY A 68 -14.95 -3.53 -0.74
CA GLY A 68 -14.42 -2.22 -0.36
C GLY A 68 -13.19 -2.26 0.56
N ALA A 69 -12.58 -3.44 0.74
CA ALA A 69 -11.43 -3.60 1.62
C ALA A 69 -10.11 -3.43 0.85
N GLY A 70 -9.16 -2.70 1.44
CA GLY A 70 -7.78 -2.67 0.96
C GLY A 70 -6.99 -3.88 1.46
N ILE A 71 -6.40 -4.65 0.54
CA ILE A 71 -5.57 -5.81 0.87
C ILE A 71 -4.12 -5.46 0.58
N ALA A 72 -3.27 -5.40 1.62
CA ALA A 72 -1.84 -5.22 1.42
C ALA A 72 -1.24 -6.42 0.68
N CYS A 73 -0.35 -6.14 -0.27
CA CYS A 73 0.34 -7.12 -1.09
C CYS A 73 1.86 -7.01 -0.85
N THR A 74 2.57 -8.07 -1.20
CA THR A 74 4.04 -8.13 -1.12
C THR A 74 4.56 -8.42 -2.51
N PRO A 75 5.47 -7.59 -3.06
CA PRO A 75 6.07 -7.83 -4.37
C PRO A 75 6.55 -9.27 -4.52
N GLY A 76 6.27 -9.87 -5.68
CA GLY A 76 6.62 -11.25 -5.98
C GLY A 76 5.61 -12.31 -5.51
N ILE A 77 4.59 -11.94 -4.74
CA ILE A 77 3.46 -12.84 -4.41
C ILE A 77 2.33 -12.58 -5.41
N ASP A 78 1.96 -13.61 -6.17
CA ASP A 78 1.02 -13.54 -7.31
C ASP A 78 -0.46 -13.66 -6.92
N HIS A 79 -0.76 -13.80 -5.63
CA HIS A 79 -2.13 -13.93 -5.15
C HIS A 79 -2.32 -13.31 -3.76
N THR A 80 -3.56 -13.05 -3.39
CA THR A 80 -3.88 -12.54 -2.06
C THR A 80 -5.32 -12.81 -1.66
N THR A 81 -5.60 -12.91 -0.36
CA THR A 81 -6.95 -13.18 0.16
C THR A 81 -7.45 -12.06 1.07
N CYS A 82 -8.69 -11.65 0.84
CA CYS A 82 -9.41 -10.71 1.70
C CYS A 82 -9.80 -11.38 3.03
N VAL A 83 -9.24 -10.90 4.13
CA VAL A 83 -9.55 -11.39 5.48
C VAL A 83 -10.97 -11.02 5.96
N LEU A 84 -11.69 -10.18 5.22
CA LEU A 84 -13.05 -9.75 5.56
C LEU A 84 -14.13 -10.60 4.88
N CYS A 85 -13.96 -10.98 3.61
CA CYS A 85 -14.97 -11.70 2.84
C CYS A 85 -14.52 -13.04 2.25
N GLY A 86 -13.23 -13.38 2.37
CA GLY A 86 -12.66 -14.63 1.85
C GLY A 86 -12.36 -14.64 0.35
N ASN A 87 -12.58 -13.54 -0.38
CA ASN A 87 -12.24 -13.47 -1.79
C ASN A 87 -10.72 -13.57 -1.99
N ARG A 88 -10.27 -14.50 -2.83
CA ARG A 88 -8.89 -14.65 -3.29
C ARG A 88 -8.79 -14.12 -4.72
N TYR A 89 -7.80 -13.27 -4.94
CA TYR A 89 -7.50 -12.64 -6.21
C TYR A 89 -6.09 -13.01 -6.65
N ASP A 90 -5.91 -13.17 -7.95
CA ASP A 90 -4.59 -13.11 -8.56
C ASP A 90 -4.15 -11.63 -8.64
N VAL A 91 -2.87 -11.39 -8.44
CA VAL A 91 -2.28 -10.06 -8.30
C VAL A 91 -1.42 -9.76 -9.52
N GLU A 92 -1.79 -8.71 -10.24
CA GLU A 92 -1.02 -8.19 -11.36
C GLU A 92 -0.02 -7.14 -10.87
N TRP A 93 1.26 -7.47 -11.00
CA TRP A 93 2.38 -6.58 -10.73
C TRP A 93 2.82 -5.85 -12.01
N PRO A 94 3.29 -4.60 -11.91
CA PRO A 94 4.10 -4.00 -12.96
C PRO A 94 5.36 -4.84 -13.22
N ASP A 95 5.94 -4.67 -14.40
CA ASP A 95 7.25 -5.24 -14.69
C ASP A 95 8.29 -4.78 -13.65
N GLU A 96 9.27 -5.63 -13.35
CA GLU A 96 10.26 -5.42 -12.30
C GLU A 96 10.97 -4.05 -12.42
N GLU A 97 11.30 -3.63 -13.64
CA GLU A 97 11.89 -2.30 -13.89
C GLU A 97 10.96 -1.16 -13.45
N ILE A 98 9.67 -1.26 -13.77
CA ILE A 98 8.67 -0.25 -13.40
C ILE A 98 8.45 -0.26 -11.88
N LEU A 99 8.37 -1.45 -11.28
CA LEU A 99 8.22 -1.61 -9.83
C LEU A 99 9.33 -0.87 -9.08
N GLN A 100 10.60 -1.11 -9.43
CA GLN A 100 11.75 -0.46 -8.81
C GLN A 100 11.73 1.07 -9.01
N ARG A 101 11.29 1.55 -10.19
CA ARG A 101 11.13 2.98 -10.46
C ARG A 101 10.04 3.61 -9.58
N ILE A 102 8.90 2.94 -9.40
CA ILE A 102 7.81 3.41 -8.53
C ILE A 102 8.33 3.53 -7.09
N GLU A 103 8.96 2.48 -6.56
CA GLU A 103 9.45 2.47 -5.18
C GLU A 103 10.46 3.58 -4.92
N ARG A 104 11.46 3.72 -5.80
CA ARG A 104 12.46 4.79 -5.70
C ARG A 104 11.81 6.18 -5.72
N THR A 105 10.91 6.42 -6.66
CA THR A 105 10.24 7.71 -6.81
C THR A 105 9.41 8.08 -5.57
N LEU A 106 8.66 7.12 -5.03
CA LEU A 106 7.85 7.34 -3.83
C LEU A 106 8.69 7.51 -2.56
N LEU A 107 9.86 6.86 -2.46
CA LEU A 107 10.79 7.06 -1.35
C LEU A 107 11.39 8.47 -1.34
N GLU A 108 11.73 8.98 -2.53
CA GLU A 108 12.25 10.34 -2.71
C GLU A 108 11.19 11.42 -2.55
N ARG A 109 9.90 11.07 -2.70
CA ARG A 109 8.80 12.00 -2.52
C ARG A 109 8.73 12.45 -1.05
N PRO A 110 8.78 13.76 -0.76
CA PRO A 110 8.79 14.26 0.62
C PRO A 110 7.55 13.79 1.42
N ALA A 111 7.74 13.21 2.61
CA ALA A 111 6.66 12.63 3.42
C ALA A 111 5.80 13.65 4.19
N ARG A 112 6.35 14.85 4.45
CA ARG A 112 5.68 15.92 5.20
C ARG A 112 6.04 17.27 4.61
N LEU A 113 5.05 18.15 4.56
CA LEU A 113 5.32 19.57 4.43
C LEU A 113 5.91 20.11 5.75
N PRO A 114 6.80 21.12 5.70
CA PRO A 114 7.17 21.89 6.89
C PRO A 114 5.93 22.42 7.63
N ARG A 115 6.01 22.55 8.96
CA ARG A 115 4.89 22.97 9.82
C ARG A 115 4.31 24.35 9.48
N ASP A 116 5.08 25.15 8.75
CA ASP A 116 4.75 26.53 8.36
C ASP A 116 4.06 26.59 6.99
N VAL A 117 3.87 25.45 6.34
CA VAL A 117 3.06 25.35 5.13
C VAL A 117 1.61 25.24 5.57
N ASP A 118 0.79 26.21 5.17
CA ASP A 118 -0.67 26.20 5.33
C ASP A 118 -1.19 24.79 4.94
N ALA A 119 -1.50 24.00 5.98
CA ALA A 119 -1.66 22.54 5.91
C ALA A 119 -2.87 22.10 5.08
N ARG A 120 -3.55 23.04 4.44
CA ARG A 120 -4.76 22.86 3.65
C ARG A 120 -4.51 22.48 2.18
N ARG A 121 -3.27 22.49 1.67
CA ARG A 121 -3.07 22.44 0.20
C ARG A 121 -2.11 21.39 -0.39
N VAL A 122 -1.18 20.77 0.35
CA VAL A 122 -0.29 19.76 -0.28
C VAL A 122 0.05 18.63 0.69
N ILE A 123 -0.85 17.68 0.94
CA ILE A 123 -0.42 16.40 1.52
C ILE A 123 0.34 15.68 0.39
N ALA A 124 1.66 15.56 0.51
CA ALA A 124 2.47 14.77 -0.41
C ALA A 124 2.23 13.28 -0.10
N ILE A 125 1.09 12.78 -0.57
CA ILE A 125 0.70 11.38 -0.43
C ILE A 125 1.66 10.56 -1.29
N ARG A 126 2.34 9.59 -0.67
CA ARG A 126 3.25 8.65 -1.35
C ARG A 126 2.45 7.51 -1.97
N SER A 127 1.66 7.84 -2.98
CA SER A 127 0.80 6.90 -3.67
C SER A 127 1.05 6.89 -5.16
N TRP A 128 0.71 5.77 -5.77
CA TRP A 128 0.72 5.55 -7.21
C TRP A 128 -0.46 4.63 -7.55
N VAL A 129 -1.08 4.83 -8.71
CA VAL A 129 -2.18 3.99 -9.20
C VAL A 129 -1.86 3.49 -10.62
N PRO A 130 -2.37 2.30 -11.03
CA PRO A 130 -2.10 1.73 -12.36
C PRO A 130 -2.42 2.61 -13.56
N SER A 131 -3.35 3.55 -13.41
CA SER A 131 -3.72 4.50 -14.47
C SER A 131 -2.73 5.66 -14.61
N GLN A 132 -1.82 5.86 -13.64
CA GLN A 132 -0.77 6.86 -13.67
C GLN A 132 0.48 6.27 -14.29
N SER A 133 1.03 6.91 -15.33
CA SER A 133 2.32 6.49 -15.88
C SER A 133 3.45 6.74 -14.86
N ILE A 134 4.53 5.96 -14.95
CA ILE A 134 5.70 6.18 -14.09
C ILE A 134 6.35 7.54 -14.35
N ASP A 135 6.37 8.00 -15.60
CA ASP A 135 6.93 9.30 -15.96
C ASP A 135 6.10 10.46 -15.36
N ASP A 136 4.77 10.32 -15.31
CA ASP A 136 3.90 11.30 -14.63
C ASP A 136 4.16 11.34 -13.13
N LEU A 137 4.38 10.18 -12.49
CA LEU A 137 4.71 10.09 -11.08
C LEU A 137 6.05 10.77 -10.76
N GLU A 138 7.07 10.54 -11.60
CA GLU A 138 8.39 11.16 -11.50
C GLU A 138 8.29 12.69 -11.67
N ALA A 139 7.57 13.16 -12.70
CA ALA A 139 7.35 14.57 -12.95
C ALA A 139 6.53 15.26 -11.84
N GLU A 140 5.53 14.59 -11.26
CA GLU A 140 4.81 15.09 -10.09
C GLU A 140 5.72 15.18 -8.86
N THR A 141 6.58 14.18 -8.64
CA THR A 141 7.51 14.14 -7.51
C THR A 141 8.52 15.27 -7.58
N GLU A 142 9.09 15.55 -8.75
CA GLU A 142 10.00 16.70 -8.93
C GLU A 142 9.32 18.04 -8.69
N ARG A 143 8.08 18.22 -9.20
CA ARG A 143 7.27 19.42 -8.91
C ARG A 143 7.05 19.62 -7.41
N VAL A 144 6.77 18.55 -6.66
CA VAL A 144 6.63 18.63 -5.19
C VAL A 144 7.96 19.02 -4.53
N LYS A 145 9.08 18.44 -4.96
CA LYS A 145 10.42 18.79 -4.44
C LYS A 145 10.77 20.25 -4.72
N GLU A 146 10.43 20.78 -5.90
CA GLU A 146 10.67 22.18 -6.28
C GLU A 146 9.80 23.14 -5.45
N LEU A 147 8.50 22.89 -5.35
CA LEU A 147 7.57 23.68 -4.52
C LEU A 147 8.04 23.81 -3.06
N LEU A 148 8.65 22.76 -2.53
CA LEU A 148 9.21 22.75 -1.18
C LEU A 148 10.55 23.50 -1.09
N ARG A 149 11.39 23.44 -2.12
CA ARG A 149 12.66 24.19 -2.18
C ARG A 149 12.45 25.70 -2.25
N ASP A 150 11.56 26.16 -3.11
CA ASP A 150 11.34 27.60 -3.34
C ASP A 150 10.75 28.29 -2.11
N ARG A 151 9.90 27.59 -1.36
CA ARG A 151 9.32 28.10 -0.12
C ARG A 151 10.31 28.17 1.04
N GLY A 152 11.33 27.30 1.06
CA GLY A 152 12.42 27.37 2.04
C GLY A 152 13.37 28.56 1.83
N ARG A 153 13.40 29.15 0.63
CA ARG A 153 14.26 30.30 0.29
C ARG A 153 13.62 31.67 0.50
N GLY A 154 12.29 31.75 0.63
CA GLY A 154 11.54 33.01 0.80
C GLY A 154 11.29 33.44 2.24
N ALA A 155 11.84 32.73 3.23
CA ALA A 155 11.62 32.99 4.67
C ALA A 155 12.86 33.60 5.38
N GLY A 156 13.81 34.15 4.62
CA GLY A 156 15.02 34.81 5.13
C GLY A 156 14.95 36.31 5.07
#